data_AF-A0A4Z1CBG7-F1
#
_entry.id   AF-A0A4Z1CBG7-F1
#
_cell.length_a   1.000
_cell.length_b   1.000
_cell.length_c   1.000
_cell.angle_alpha   90.00
_cell.angle_beta   90.00
_cell.angle_gamma   90.00
#
_symmetry.space_group_name_H-M   'P 1'
#
loop_
_entity.id
_entity.type
_entity.pdbx_description
1 polymer ?
#
loop_
_entity_poly.entity_id
_entity_poly.type
_entity_poly.pdbx_seq_one_letter_code
_entity_poly.pdbx_strand_id
1 'polypeptide(L)' 'MKIIDKKGNWIEITDLIKAIQQIDWYKEYQHNPPTETDKERQDYWADMHEKLKKEKSINN' A
#
# COMPACT_ATOMS: atom_id res chain seq x y z
N MET A 1 7.37 -2.44 12.30
CA MET A 1 6.51 -3.65 12.24
C MET A 1 6.70 -4.37 10.91
N LYS A 2 6.18 -5.59 10.73
CA LYS A 2 6.24 -6.33 9.45
C LYS A 2 4.86 -6.73 8.98
N ILE A 3 4.64 -6.68 7.67
CA ILE A 3 3.37 -7.05 7.04
C ILE A 3 3.62 -7.88 5.78
N ILE A 4 2.70 -8.79 5.46
CA ILE A 4 2.80 -9.60 4.24
C ILE A 4 2.11 -8.85 3.10
N ASP A 5 2.86 -8.55 2.04
CA ASP A 5 2.33 -7.93 0.83
C ASP A 5 1.41 -8.88 0.03
N LYS A 6 0.79 -8.36 -1.03
CA LYS A 6 -0.08 -9.17 -1.91
C LYS A 6 0.63 -10.33 -2.60
N LYS A 7 1.96 -10.31 -2.67
CA LYS A 7 2.81 -11.34 -3.30
C LYS A 7 3.38 -12.34 -2.29
N GLY A 8 3.04 -12.23 -1.01
CA GLY A 8 3.53 -13.12 0.05
C GLY A 8 4.87 -12.73 0.66
N ASN A 9 5.42 -11.56 0.33
CA ASN A 9 6.69 -11.09 0.87
C ASN A 9 6.49 -10.29 2.15
N TRP A 10 7.42 -10.43 3.08
CA TRP A 10 7.48 -9.58 4.26
C TRP A 10 8.04 -8.21 3.93
N ILE A 11 7.27 -7.17 4.23
CA ILE A 11 7.66 -5.76 4.12
C ILE A 11 7.85 -5.18 5.51
N GLU A 12 9.00 -4.56 5.73
CA GLU A 12 9.27 -3.82 6.96
C GLU A 12 8.69 -2.41 6.88
N ILE A 13 7.87 -2.06 7.88
CA ILE A 13 7.26 -0.75 8.04
C ILE A 13 7.94 -0.07 9.24
N THR A 14 8.72 0.97 8.97
CA THR A 14 9.48 1.72 9.97
C THR A 14 8.69 2.86 10.61
N ASP A 15 7.74 3.44 9.86
CA ASP A 15 6.82 4.49 10.32
C ASP A 15 5.44 4.24 9.70
N LEU A 16 4.49 3.78 10.52
CA LEU A 16 3.16 3.38 10.06
C LEU A 16 2.35 4.56 9.50
N ILE A 17 2.48 5.74 10.11
CA ILE A 17 1.71 6.92 9.69
C ILE A 17 2.21 7.43 8.35
N LYS A 18 3.53 7.54 8.19
CA LYS A 18 4.13 7.95 6.91
C LYS A 18 3.87 6.93 5.80
N ALA A 19 3.93 5.64 6.11
CA ALA A 19 3.64 4.59 5.14
C ALA A 19 2.19 4.68 4.61
N ILE A 20 1.20 4.89 5.49
CA ILE A 20 -0.20 5.08 5.09
C ILE A 20 -0.33 6.31 4.17
N GLN A 21 0.26 7.46 4.56
CA GLN A 21 0.20 8.67 3.75
C GLN A 21 0.84 8.49 2.37
N GLN A 22 1.99 7.84 2.31
CA GLN A 22 2.69 7.57 1.06
C GLN A 22 1.85 6.70 0.13
N ILE A 23 1.27 5.61 0.66
CA ILE A 23 0.50 4.64 -0.14
C ILE A 23 -0.84 5.22 -0.60
N ASP A 24 -1.44 6.14 0.17
CA ASP A 24 -2.67 6.84 -0.22
C ASP A 24 -2.50 7.59 -1.56
N TRP A 25 -1.29 8.09 -1.87
CA TRP A 25 -0.97 8.68 -3.16
C TRP A 25 -0.69 7.63 -4.24
N TYR A 26 0.09 6.60 -3.93
CA TYR A 26 0.49 5.59 -4.93
C TYR A 26 -0.66 4.73 -5.43
N LYS A 27 -1.69 4.48 -4.61
CA LYS A 27 -2.85 3.69 -5.02
C LYS A 27 -3.69 4.37 -6.12
N GLU A 28 -3.52 5.68 -6.33
CA GLU A 28 -4.23 6.46 -7.36
C GLU A 28 -3.31 6.86 -8.52
N TYR A 29 -2.02 6.55 -8.42
CA TYR A 29 -1.03 6.93 -9.43
C TYR A 29 -1.19 6.10 -10.69
N GLN A 30 -1.06 6.75 -11.86
CA GLN A 30 -1.09 6.11 -13.18
C GLN A 30 -0.23 6.90 -14.16
N HIS A 31 0.23 6.23 -15.22
CA HIS A 31 0.93 6.91 -16.31
C HIS A 31 -0.03 7.76 -17.16
N ASN A 32 0.54 8.69 -17.91
CA ASN A 32 -0.18 9.44 -18.95
C ASN A 32 0.61 9.34 -20.28
N PRO A 33 0.14 8.56 -21.27
CA PRO A 33 -1.11 7.78 -21.25
C PRO A 33 -1.04 6.57 -20.29
N PRO A 34 -2.19 6.05 -19.82
CA PRO A 34 -2.23 4.87 -18.95
C PRO A 34 -1.60 3.63 -19.60
N THR A 35 -1.01 2.79 -18.77
CA THR A 35 -0.43 1.50 -19.15
C THR A 35 -1.21 0.35 -18.51
N GLU A 36 -1.15 -0.84 -19.10
CA GLU A 36 -1.83 -2.04 -18.57
C GLU A 36 -1.38 -2.36 -17.14
N THR A 37 -0.12 -2.05 -16.80
CA THR A 37 0.44 -2.31 -15.47
C THR A 37 -0.05 -1.35 -14.38
N ASP A 38 -0.69 -0.23 -14.74
CA ASP A 38 -1.20 0.72 -13.75
C ASP A 38 -2.25 0.09 -12.87
N LYS A 39 -3.16 -0.70 -13.46
CA LYS A 39 -4.21 -1.40 -12.70
C LYS A 39 -3.62 -2.38 -11.69
N GLU A 40 -2.61 -3.16 -12.07
CA GLU A 40 -1.95 -4.10 -11.17
C GLU A 40 -1.24 -3.39 -10.00
N ARG A 41 -0.64 -2.22 -10.26
CA ARG A 41 0.02 -1.40 -9.23
C ARG A 41 -1.00 -0.77 -8.29
N GLN A 42 -2.08 -0.22 -8.82
CA GLN A 42 -3.17 0.35 -8.01
C GLN A 42 -3.80 -0.71 -7.11
N ASP A 43 -4.07 -1.90 -7.64
CA ASP A 43 -4.59 -3.05 -6.89
C ASP A 43 -3.63 -3.53 -5.80
N TYR A 44 -2.31 -3.46 -6.04
CA TYR A 44 -1.29 -3.78 -5.05
C TYR A 44 -1.25 -2.75 -3.91
N TRP A 45 -1.27 -1.46 -4.25
CA TRP A 45 -1.22 -0.39 -3.26
C TRP A 45 -2.51 -0.26 -2.46
N ALA A 46 -3.68 -0.51 -3.07
CA ALA A 46 -4.95 -0.54 -2.37
C ALA A 46 -4.96 -1.63 -1.27
N ASP A 47 -4.51 -2.85 -1.58
CA ASP A 47 -4.38 -3.94 -0.60
C ASP A 47 -3.44 -3.55 0.55
N MET A 48 -2.26 -3.00 0.24
CA MET A 48 -1.32 -2.55 1.27
C MET A 48 -1.93 -1.45 2.15
N HIS A 49 -2.67 -0.51 1.56
CA HIS A 49 -3.30 0.59 2.28
C HIS A 49 -4.33 0.11 3.31
N GLU A 50 -5.20 -0.84 2.91
CA GLU A 50 -6.19 -1.44 3.81
C GLU A 50 -5.54 -2.16 4.97
N LYS A 51 -4.50 -2.96 4.68
CA LYS A 51 -3.74 -3.68 5.71
C LYS A 51 -3.11 -2.72 6.71
N LEU A 52 -2.43 -1.66 6.26
CA LEU A 52 -1.83 -0.67 7.17
C LEU A 52 -2.87 0.12 7.99
N LYS A 53 -4.02 0.46 7.41
CA LYS A 53 -5.13 1.09 8.15
C LYS A 53 -5.68 0.17 9.24
N LYS A 54 -5.81 -1.12 8.97
CA LYS A 54 -6.24 -2.12 9.95
C LYS A 54 -5.25 -2.21 11.11
N GLU A 55 -3.96 -2.26 10.80
CA GLU A 55 -2.89 -2.25 11.82
C GLU A 55 -2.93 -0.99 12.68
N LYS A 56 -3.15 0.18 12.06
CA LYS A 56 -3.32 1.44 12.81
C LYS A 56 -4.52 1.41 13.76
N SER A 57 -5.63 0.81 13.33
CA SER A 57 -6.86 0.72 14.15
C SER A 57 -6.73 -0.24 15.33
N ILE A 58 -5.91 -1.29 15.22
CA ILE A 58 -5.71 -2.28 16.30
C ILE A 58 -4.79 -1.73 17.39
N ASN A 59 -3.83 -0.88 17.02
CA ASN A 59 -2.80 -0.34 17.92
C ASN A 59 -3.18 1.02 18.54
N ASN A 60 -4.44 1.44 18.44
CA ASN A 60 -4.97 2.73 18.88
C ASN A 60 -5.95 2.62 20.06
#